data_AF-A0A842PVL0-F1
#
_entry.id   AF-A0A842PVL0-F1
#
_cell.length_a   1.000
_cell.length_b   1.000
_cell.length_c   1.000
_cell.angle_alpha   90.00
_cell.angle_beta   90.00
_cell.angle_gamma   90.00
#
_symmetry.space_group_name_H-M   'P 1'
#
loop_
_entity.id
_entity.type
_entity.pdbx_description
1 polymer ?
#
loop_
_entity_poly.entity_id
_entity_poly.type
_entity_poly.pdbx_seq_one_letter_code
_entity_poly.pdbx_strand_id
1 'polypeptide(L)'
;MSRLRHLRLEDTPFEAREFSLLWLIALATYGVGDIVTTLTILYYERRFDEANALLVASTDALGRWGLVLPKLAVFLLCLGICVYGARAGDKVLYYLPPVTLAVIGAFATAFNLRLFVG
;
A
#
# COMPACT_ATOMS: atom_id res chain seq x y z
N MET A 1 30.21 -6.52 10.46
CA MET A 1 29.27 -6.08 9.39
C MET A 1 28.51 -7.27 8.78
N SER A 2 27.74 -8.06 9.55
CA SER A 2 27.04 -9.27 9.02
C SER A 2 25.51 -9.19 8.97
N ARG A 3 24.86 -8.26 9.68
CA ARG A 3 23.38 -8.25 9.82
C ARG A 3 22.58 -7.78 8.60
N LEU A 4 23.20 -7.06 7.66
CA LEU A 4 22.50 -6.52 6.48
C LEU A 4 22.49 -7.46 5.28
N ARG A 5 23.21 -8.59 5.34
CA ARG A 5 23.25 -9.55 4.22
C ARG A 5 21.87 -10.12 3.93
N HIS A 6 21.06 -10.31 4.97
CA HIS A 6 19.68 -10.76 4.85
C HIS A 6 18.76 -9.77 4.09
N LEU A 7 19.14 -8.49 3.95
CA LEU A 7 18.33 -7.50 3.23
C LEU A 7 18.70 -7.39 1.74
N ARG A 8 19.70 -8.14 1.27
CA ARG A 8 20.10 -8.14 -0.14
C ARG A 8 19.38 -9.26 -0.88
N LEU A 9 18.88 -8.92 -2.07
CA LEU A 9 18.25 -9.88 -3.00
C LEU A 9 19.30 -10.67 -3.81
N GLU A 10 20.59 -10.37 -3.65
CA GLU A 10 21.73 -10.95 -4.38
C GLU A 10 21.80 -12.48 -4.29
N ASP A 11 21.25 -13.07 -3.23
CA ASP A 11 21.20 -14.53 -3.00
C ASP A 11 19.88 -15.18 -3.44
N THR A 12 18.99 -14.44 -4.12
CA THR A 12 17.67 -14.91 -4.58
C THR A 12 17.59 -14.97 -6.11
N PRO A 13 16.66 -15.73 -6.71
CA PRO A 13 16.51 -15.78 -8.16
C PRO A 13 15.89 -14.52 -8.78
N PHE A 14 15.65 -13.46 -7.99
CA PHE A 14 14.93 -12.25 -8.40
C PHE A 14 15.83 -11.03 -8.45
N GLU A 15 15.58 -10.13 -9.42
CA GLU A 15 16.40 -8.94 -9.60
C GLU A 15 16.02 -7.81 -8.64
N ALA A 16 17.03 -7.10 -8.12
CA ALA A 16 16.81 -5.94 -7.25
C ALA A 16 16.02 -4.81 -7.96
N ARG A 17 16.29 -4.59 -9.24
CA ARG A 17 15.59 -3.56 -10.04
C ARG A 17 14.11 -3.87 -10.20
N GLU A 18 13.78 -5.13 -10.48
CA GLU A 18 12.41 -5.60 -10.60
C GLU A 18 11.66 -5.42 -9.27
N PHE A 19 12.27 -5.86 -8.17
CA PHE A 19 11.72 -5.67 -6.83
C PHE A 19 11.44 -4.18 -6.55
N SER A 20 12.42 -3.30 -6.83
CA SER A 20 12.24 -1.86 -6.63
C SER A 20 11.11 -1.28 -7.47
N LEU A 21 10.94 -1.71 -8.72
CA LEU A 21 9.86 -1.24 -9.58
C LEU A 21 8.49 -1.68 -9.08
N LEU A 22 8.33 -2.96 -8.70
CA LEU A 22 7.09 -3.48 -8.14
C LEU A 22 6.65 -2.69 -6.89
N TRP A 23 7.60 -2.47 -5.98
CA TRP A 23 7.34 -1.74 -4.75
C TRP A 23 7.16 -0.23 -4.95
N LEU A 24 7.82 0.36 -5.95
CA LEU A 24 7.58 1.76 -6.32
C LEU A 24 6.17 1.96 -6.89
N ILE A 25 5.69 1.05 -7.73
CA ILE A 25 4.32 1.10 -8.26
C ILE A 25 3.30 0.91 -7.14
N ALA A 26 3.51 -0.08 -6.26
CA ALA A 26 2.65 -0.30 -5.10
C ALA A 26 2.62 0.93 -4.18
N LEU A 27 3.78 1.54 -3.91
CA LEU A 27 3.87 2.76 -3.11
C LEU A 27 3.14 3.93 -3.77
N ALA A 28 3.32 4.13 -5.08
CA ALA A 28 2.68 5.22 -5.81
C ALA A 28 1.15 5.12 -5.82
N THR A 29 0.62 3.91 -5.93
CA THR A 29 -0.83 3.65 -6.04
C THR A 29 -1.49 3.48 -4.66
N TYR A 30 -1.11 2.46 -3.90
CA TYR A 30 -1.71 2.12 -2.60
C TYR A 30 -1.30 3.06 -1.47
N GLY A 31 -0.06 3.56 -1.53
CA GLY A 31 0.44 4.55 -0.58
C GLY A 31 -0.03 5.94 -1.00
N VAL A 32 0.67 6.55 -1.94
CA VAL A 32 0.52 7.96 -2.29
C VAL A 32 -0.86 8.26 -2.89
N GLY A 33 -1.23 7.59 -3.98
CA GLY A 33 -2.48 7.85 -4.70
C GLY A 33 -3.71 7.72 -3.82
N ASP A 34 -3.86 6.57 -3.20
CA ASP A 34 -5.01 6.24 -2.34
C ASP A 34 -5.09 7.17 -1.11
N ILE A 35 -3.98 7.40 -0.39
CA ILE A 35 -3.97 8.29 0.78
C ILE A 35 -4.27 9.74 0.38
N VAL A 36 -3.60 10.27 -0.65
CA VAL A 36 -3.77 11.66 -1.07
C VAL A 36 -5.19 11.88 -1.56
N THR A 37 -5.71 11.01 -2.43
CA THR A 37 -7.07 11.17 -2.96
C THR A 37 -8.14 11.03 -1.87
N THR A 38 -7.97 10.09 -0.93
CA THR A 38 -8.88 9.96 0.22
C THR A 38 -8.85 11.21 1.11
N LEU A 39 -7.66 11.73 1.42
CA LEU A 39 -7.52 12.97 2.22
C LEU A 39 -8.06 14.19 1.49
N THR A 40 -7.89 14.28 0.16
CA THR A 40 -8.46 15.35 -0.66
C THR A 40 -9.98 15.36 -0.55
N ILE A 41 -10.62 14.21 -0.75
CA ILE A 41 -12.08 14.09 -0.62
C ILE A 41 -12.53 14.51 0.79
N LEU A 42 -11.90 13.98 1.85
CA LEU A 42 -12.23 14.32 3.24
C LEU A 42 -12.05 15.81 3.55
N TYR A 43 -11.13 16.48 2.89
CA TYR A 43 -10.89 17.90 3.11
C TYR A 43 -11.93 18.79 2.39
N TYR A 44 -12.30 18.44 1.16
CA TYR A 44 -13.19 19.25 0.32
C TYR A 44 -14.68 18.96 0.55
N GLU A 45 -15.06 17.72 0.84
CA GLU A 45 -16.45 17.34 1.12
C GLU A 45 -16.72 17.32 2.63
N ARG A 46 -17.22 18.45 3.16
CA ARG A 46 -17.69 18.57 4.55
C ARG A 46 -18.99 17.79 4.86
N ARG A 47 -19.55 17.05 3.91
CA ARG A 47 -20.84 16.35 4.02
C ARG A 47 -20.64 14.86 3.82
N PHE A 48 -20.17 14.18 4.86
CA PHE A 48 -20.32 12.73 4.97
C PHE A 48 -21.15 12.40 6.21
N ASP A 49 -22.45 12.68 6.15
CA ASP A 49 -23.40 12.00 7.05
C ASP A 49 -23.44 10.48 6.76
N GLU A 50 -22.80 10.03 5.67
CA GLU A 50 -22.62 8.63 5.25
C GLU A 50 -21.13 8.23 5.15
N ALA A 51 -20.27 8.72 6.04
CA ALA A 51 -18.90 8.20 6.06
C ALA A 51 -18.92 6.68 6.32
N ASN A 52 -18.29 5.92 5.41
CA ASN A 52 -18.10 4.47 5.53
C ASN A 52 -17.67 4.14 6.97
N ALA A 53 -18.39 3.28 7.69
CA ALA A 53 -18.18 3.05 9.12
C ALA A 53 -16.73 2.72 9.49
N LEU A 54 -16.00 2.11 8.55
CA LEU A 54 -14.56 1.85 8.64
C LEU A 54 -13.71 3.12 8.72
N LEU A 55 -14.07 4.15 7.96
CA LEU A 55 -13.40 5.44 7.89
C LEU A 55 -13.64 6.21 9.19
N VAL A 56 -14.90 6.25 9.68
CA VAL A 56 -15.27 6.82 10.98
C VAL A 56 -14.51 6.13 12.10
N ALA A 57 -14.56 4.79 12.17
CA ALA A 57 -13.88 4.00 13.18
C ALA A 57 -12.36 4.21 13.19
N SER A 58 -11.76 4.40 12.02
CA SER A 58 -10.32 4.67 11.89
C SER A 58 -9.96 6.07 12.38
N THR A 59 -10.78 7.07 12.05
CA THR A 59 -10.51 8.47 12.39
C THR A 59 -10.91 8.87 13.81
N ASP A 60 -11.89 8.21 14.43
CA ASP A 60 -12.34 8.52 15.79
C ASP A 60 -11.27 8.24 16.84
N ALA A 61 -10.46 7.19 16.65
CA ALA A 61 -9.42 6.80 17.59
C ALA A 61 -8.08 7.52 17.38
N LEU A 62 -7.75 7.88 16.13
CA LEU A 62 -6.39 8.30 15.73
C LEU A 62 -6.36 9.58 14.87
N GLY A 63 -7.51 10.21 14.61
CA GLY A 63 -7.62 11.32 13.66
C GLY A 63 -7.19 10.89 12.25
N ARG A 64 -6.55 11.79 11.51
CA ARG A 64 -6.06 11.51 10.13
C ARG A 64 -5.03 10.37 10.06
N TRP A 65 -4.36 10.05 11.17
CA TRP A 65 -3.42 8.93 11.25
C TRP A 65 -4.10 7.57 11.16
N GLY A 66 -5.40 7.50 11.47
CA GLY A 66 -6.20 6.28 11.32
C GLY A 66 -6.28 5.75 9.89
N LEU A 67 -6.08 6.61 8.89
CA LEU A 67 -6.05 6.21 7.48
C LEU A 67 -4.66 5.71 7.06
N VAL A 68 -3.62 6.24 7.67
CA VAL A 68 -2.22 6.00 7.26
C VAL A 68 -1.64 4.77 7.96
N LEU A 69 -1.87 4.62 9.27
CA LEU A 69 -1.24 3.57 10.07
C LEU A 69 -1.66 2.15 9.63
N PRO A 70 -2.95 1.83 9.41
CA PRO A 70 -3.35 0.50 8.95
C PRO A 70 -2.79 0.20 7.56
N LYS A 71 -2.78 1.19 6.66
CA LYS A 71 -2.18 1.04 5.33
C LYS A 71 -0.70 0.74 5.41
N LEU A 72 0.05 1.46 6.26
CA LEU A 72 1.46 1.22 6.47
C LEU A 72 1.71 -0.18 7.07
N ALA A 73 0.90 -0.61 8.03
CA ALA A 73 0.99 -1.95 8.60
C ALA A 73 0.77 -3.04 7.53
N VAL A 74 -0.27 -2.91 6.70
CA VAL A 74 -0.52 -3.82 5.57
C VAL A 74 0.64 -3.80 4.57
N PHE A 75 1.15 -2.62 4.22
CA PHE A 75 2.26 -2.46 3.29
C PHE A 75 3.52 -3.19 3.79
N LEU A 76 3.88 -3.00 5.06
CA LEU A 76 5.03 -3.64 5.69
C LEU A 76 4.85 -5.17 5.84
N LEU A 77 3.63 -5.63 6.16
CA LEU A 77 3.32 -7.06 6.20
C LEU A 77 3.50 -7.70 4.83
N CYS A 78 2.93 -7.09 3.78
CA CYS A 78 3.10 -7.53 2.40
C CYS A 78 4.58 -7.53 1.97
N LEU A 79 5.36 -6.52 2.41
CA LEU A 79 6.80 -6.47 2.17
C LEU A 79 7.51 -7.66 2.81
N GLY A 80 7.15 -7.99 4.05
CA GLY A 80 7.68 -9.16 4.74
C GLY A 80 7.37 -10.47 4.02
N ILE A 81 6.11 -10.65 3.58
CA ILE A 81 5.67 -11.82 2.81
C ILE A 81 6.45 -11.93 1.48
N CYS A 82 6.60 -10.81 0.76
CA CYS A 82 7.33 -10.75 -0.50
C CYS A 82 8.81 -11.13 -0.32
N VAL A 83 9.48 -10.58 0.70
CA VAL A 83 10.87 -10.92 1.02
C VAL A 83 11.01 -12.39 1.43
N TYR A 84 10.06 -12.93 2.18
CA TYR A 84 10.02 -14.35 2.50
C TYR A 84 9.89 -15.21 1.23
N GLY A 85 8.96 -14.87 0.35
CA GLY A 85 8.78 -15.52 -0.96
C GLY A 85 10.02 -15.45 -1.84
N ALA A 86 10.68 -14.30 -1.90
CA ALA A 86 11.92 -14.08 -2.63
C ALA A 86 13.00 -15.09 -2.21
N ARG A 87 13.17 -15.27 -0.89
CA ARG A 87 14.16 -16.18 -0.32
C ARG A 87 13.80 -17.65 -0.49
N ALA A 88 12.50 -17.96 -0.48
CA ALA A 88 12.02 -19.31 -0.76
C ALA A 88 12.07 -19.68 -2.25
N GLY A 89 12.39 -18.73 -3.14
CA GLY A 89 12.26 -18.91 -4.59
C GLY A 89 10.81 -19.02 -5.06
N ASP A 90 9.85 -18.66 -4.20
CA ASP A 90 8.42 -18.74 -4.49
C ASP A 90 7.97 -17.49 -5.24
N LYS A 91 7.70 -17.68 -6.54
CA LYS A 91 7.22 -16.61 -7.43
C LYS A 91 5.86 -16.07 -7.00
N VAL A 92 4.97 -16.90 -6.49
CA VAL A 92 3.63 -16.45 -6.07
C VAL A 92 3.77 -15.50 -4.90
N LEU A 93 4.48 -15.90 -3.84
CA LEU A 93 4.69 -15.04 -2.68
C LEU A 93 5.54 -13.81 -2.99
N TYR A 94 6.40 -13.86 -4.01
CA TYR A 94 7.16 -12.71 -4.49
C TYR A 94 6.28 -11.66 -5.19
N TYR A 95 5.47 -12.06 -6.18
CA TYR A 95 4.69 -11.13 -7.01
C TYR A 95 3.34 -10.74 -6.39
N LEU A 96 2.67 -11.67 -5.69
CA LEU A 96 1.31 -11.46 -5.23
C LEU A 96 1.18 -10.23 -4.31
N PRO A 97 2.05 -9.98 -3.32
CA PRO A 97 1.90 -8.84 -2.42
C PRO A 97 2.00 -7.47 -3.13
N PRO A 98 3.09 -7.12 -3.86
CA PRO A 98 3.18 -5.81 -4.49
C PRO A 98 2.15 -5.60 -5.60
N VAL A 99 1.81 -6.66 -6.37
CA VAL A 99 0.78 -6.56 -7.42
C VAL A 99 -0.61 -6.33 -6.81
N THR A 100 -0.96 -7.06 -5.75
CA THR A 100 -2.26 -6.90 -5.08
C THR A 100 -2.40 -5.49 -4.50
N LEU A 101 -1.37 -5.00 -3.82
CA LEU A 101 -1.36 -3.61 -3.33
C LEU A 101 -1.52 -2.62 -4.47
N ALA A 102 -0.76 -2.79 -5.56
CA ALA A 102 -0.83 -1.88 -6.70
C ALA A 102 -2.24 -1.82 -7.32
N VAL A 103 -2.88 -2.98 -7.51
CA VAL A 103 -4.24 -3.06 -8.08
C VAL A 103 -5.27 -2.43 -7.16
N ILE A 104 -5.25 -2.76 -5.86
CA ILE A 104 -6.19 -2.20 -4.88
C ILE A 104 -6.01 -0.69 -4.78
N GLY A 105 -4.76 -0.22 -4.70
CA GLY A 105 -4.44 1.20 -4.63
C GLY A 105 -4.85 1.97 -5.87
N ALA A 106 -4.60 1.41 -7.05
CA ALA A 106 -5.00 2.02 -8.31
C ALA A 106 -6.53 2.11 -8.43
N PHE A 107 -7.24 1.04 -8.04
CA PHE A 107 -8.69 1.02 -8.00
C PHE A 107 -9.25 2.09 -7.04
N ALA A 108 -8.74 2.14 -5.80
CA ALA A 108 -9.16 3.14 -4.81
C ALA A 108 -8.89 4.57 -5.31
N THR A 109 -7.70 4.81 -5.86
CA THR A 109 -7.33 6.12 -6.44
C THR A 109 -8.28 6.51 -7.57
N ALA A 110 -8.55 5.61 -8.52
CA ALA A 110 -9.44 5.89 -9.64
C ALA A 110 -10.88 6.13 -9.19
N PHE A 111 -11.36 5.36 -8.21
CA PHE A 111 -12.68 5.53 -7.62
C PHE A 111 -12.80 6.88 -6.92
N ASN A 112 -11.82 7.26 -6.10
CA ASN A 112 -11.77 8.55 -5.44
C ASN A 112 -11.71 9.71 -6.44
N LEU A 113 -10.89 9.61 -7.49
CA LEU A 113 -10.85 10.62 -8.55
C LEU A 113 -12.19 10.76 -9.27
N ARG A 114 -12.88 9.64 -9.52
CA ARG A 114 -14.23 9.67 -10.08
C ARG A 114 -15.20 10.40 -9.15
N LEU A 115 -15.22 10.06 -7.86
CA LEU A 115 -16.05 10.74 -6.87
C LEU A 115 -15.78 12.25 -6.84
N PHE A 116 -14.52 12.64 -6.92
CA PHE A 116 -14.12 14.04 -6.94
C PHE A 116 -14.59 14.81 -8.19
N VAL A 117 -14.71 14.13 -9.34
CA VAL A 117 -15.10 14.75 -10.63
C VAL A 117 -16.62 14.68 -10.87
N GLY A 118 -17.32 13.70 -10.30
CA GLY A 118 -18.75 13.41 -10.50
C GLY A 118 -19.01 12.19 -11.38
#